data_AF-A0A539CYQ6-F1
#
_entry.id   AF-A0A539CYQ6-F1
#
_cell.length_a   1.000
_cell.length_b   1.000
_cell.length_c   1.000
_cell.angle_alpha   90.00
_cell.angle_beta   90.00
_cell.angle_gamma   90.00
#
_symmetry.space_group_name_H-M   'P 1'
#
loop_
_entity.id
_entity.type
_entity.pdbx_description
1 polymer ?
#
loop_
_entity_poly.entity_id
_entity_poly.type
_entity_poly.pdbx_seq_one_letter_code
_entity_poly.pdbx_strand_id
1 'polypeptide(L)'
;MRLLTAVPGSVLWLLDANGLVKDNLRGEAIKRGVDSGRLVFARRQSSPEHLARHRLADLFLDTLPYNAHTTASDALWAGPPVLTCAGDTFAGRVAGSLLQAVGLPELVTFSPSAHESIGLRLARRARAFAKPAA
;
A
#
# COMPACT_ATOMS: atom_id res chain seq x y z
N MET A 1 1.16 10.53 -0.84
CA MET A 1 0.32 11.50 -1.58
C MET A 1 0.70 11.67 -3.05
N ARG A 2 1.98 11.72 -3.43
CA ARG A 2 2.39 11.93 -4.84
C ARG A 2 1.74 10.97 -5.85
N LEU A 3 1.66 9.67 -5.52
CA LEU A 3 0.96 8.68 -6.36
C LEU A 3 -0.53 9.02 -6.56
N LEU A 4 -1.23 9.47 -5.51
CA LEU A 4 -2.63 9.90 -5.64
C LEU A 4 -2.76 11.08 -6.58
N THR A 5 -1.87 12.08 -6.47
CA THR A 5 -1.83 13.22 -7.41
C THR A 5 -1.59 12.76 -8.85
N ALA A 6 -0.64 11.84 -9.06
CA ALA A 6 -0.23 11.39 -10.39
C ALA A 6 -1.17 10.35 -11.05
N VAL A 7 -2.08 9.75 -10.28
CA VAL A 7 -3.04 8.73 -10.75
C VAL A 7 -4.47 9.17 -10.39
N PRO A 8 -5.14 9.94 -11.27
CA PRO A 8 -6.53 10.34 -11.07
C PRO A 8 -7.46 9.14 -10.85
N GLY A 9 -8.41 9.28 -9.92
CA GLY A 9 -9.36 8.22 -9.57
C GLY A 9 -8.84 7.14 -8.61
N SER A 10 -7.53 7.08 -8.33
CA SER A 10 -7.02 6.17 -7.29
C SER A 10 -7.42 6.62 -5.88
N VAL A 11 -7.50 5.68 -4.95
CA VAL A 11 -7.70 5.95 -3.51
C VAL A 11 -6.58 5.33 -2.70
N LEU A 12 -6.30 5.87 -1.51
CA LEU A 12 -5.42 5.25 -0.54
C LEU A 12 -6.27 4.66 0.57
N TRP A 13 -6.15 3.35 0.73
CA TRP A 13 -6.91 2.58 1.70
C TRP A 13 -6.09 2.32 2.96
N LEU A 14 -6.60 2.73 4.11
CA LEU A 14 -5.93 2.70 5.41
C LEU A 14 -6.80 2.02 6.46
N LEU A 15 -6.17 1.60 7.56
CA LEU A 15 -6.89 1.12 8.74
C LEU A 15 -7.55 2.30 9.48
N ASP A 16 -8.82 2.12 9.86
CA ASP A 16 -9.52 3.01 10.77
C ASP A 16 -9.04 2.77 12.21
N ALA A 17 -7.98 3.47 12.62
CA ALA A 17 -7.38 3.33 13.93
C ALA A 17 -8.18 4.06 15.02
N ASN A 18 -8.41 5.36 14.82
CA ASN A 18 -9.24 6.23 15.66
C ASN A 18 -9.52 7.57 14.93
N GLY A 19 -10.42 8.40 15.49
CA GLY A 19 -10.80 9.70 14.91
C GLY A 19 -9.63 10.65 14.74
N LEU A 20 -8.77 10.80 15.75
CA LEU A 20 -7.61 11.70 15.70
C LEU A 20 -6.66 11.36 14.55
N VAL A 21 -6.32 10.09 14.36
CA VAL A 21 -5.46 9.63 13.28
C VAL A 21 -6.11 9.90 11.92
N LYS A 22 -7.41 9.61 11.79
CA LYS A 22 -8.17 9.83 10.56
C LYS A 22 -8.18 11.30 10.16
N ASP A 23 -8.46 12.18 11.11
CA ASP A 23 -8.56 13.63 10.88
C ASP A 23 -7.18 14.22 10.53
N ASN A 24 -6.13 13.79 11.23
CA ASN A 24 -4.76 14.21 10.93
C ASN A 24 -4.32 13.80 9.53
N LEU A 25 -4.61 12.56 9.11
CA LEU A 25 -4.26 12.06 7.77
C LEU A 25 -5.05 12.78 6.67
N ARG A 26 -6.33 13.09 6.91
CA ARG A 26 -7.13 13.91 5.98
C ARG A 26 -6.60 15.33 5.89
N GLY A 27 -6.26 15.97 7.01
CA GLY A 27 -5.64 17.29 7.03
C GLY A 27 -4.33 17.31 6.26
N GLU A 28 -3.49 16.27 6.41
CA GLU A 28 -2.23 16.15 5.66
C GLU A 28 -2.46 15.93 4.16
N ALA A 29 -3.49 15.19 3.75
CA ALA A 29 -3.86 15.06 2.35
C ALA A 29 -4.21 16.42 1.74
N ILE A 30 -5.05 17.20 2.42
CA ILE A 30 -5.48 18.54 1.97
C ILE A 30 -4.28 19.48 1.83
N LYS A 31 -3.38 19.51 2.82
CA LYS A 31 -2.14 20.30 2.77
C LYS A 31 -1.26 19.98 1.55
N ARG A 32 -1.34 18.76 1.05
CA ARG A 32 -0.59 18.29 -0.13
C ARG A 32 -1.40 18.35 -1.43
N GLY A 33 -2.56 19.03 -1.43
CA GLY A 33 -3.41 19.18 -2.61
C GLY A 33 -4.10 17.89 -3.05
N VAL A 34 -4.28 16.93 -2.14
CA VAL A 34 -5.04 15.70 -2.40
C VAL A 34 -6.39 15.79 -1.69
N ASP A 35 -7.47 15.54 -2.44
CA ASP A 35 -8.81 15.43 -1.85
C ASP A 35 -8.83 14.37 -0.74
N SER A 36 -9.22 14.81 0.46
CA SER A 36 -9.34 13.95 1.65
C SER A 36 -10.34 12.80 1.46
N GLY A 37 -11.31 12.93 0.55
CA GLY A 37 -12.25 11.88 0.17
C GLY A 37 -11.56 10.66 -0.48
N ARG A 38 -10.34 10.83 -0.99
CA ARG A 38 -9.53 9.75 -1.56
C ARG A 38 -8.77 8.93 -0.51
N LEU A 39 -8.89 9.29 0.77
CA LEU A 39 -8.45 8.43 1.89
C LEU A 39 -9.64 7.62 2.40
N VAL A 40 -9.62 6.32 2.12
CA VAL A 40 -10.64 5.37 2.58
C VAL A 40 -10.14 4.66 3.83
N PHE A 41 -10.95 4.62 4.87
CA PHE A 41 -10.59 4.01 6.16
C PHE A 41 -11.44 2.76 6.42
N ALA A 42 -10.83 1.57 6.41
CA ALA A 42 -11.54 0.34 6.78
C ALA A 42 -11.46 0.05 8.26
N ARG A 43 -12.60 -0.30 8.85
CA ARG A 43 -12.70 -0.84 10.21
C ARG A 43 -11.94 -2.16 10.33
N ARG A 44 -11.56 -2.51 11.55
CA ARG A 44 -11.08 -3.87 11.85
C ARG A 44 -12.19 -4.88 11.54
N GLN A 45 -11.78 -6.05 11.07
CA GLN A 45 -12.66 -7.16 10.72
C GLN A 45 -12.05 -8.44 11.26
N SER A 46 -12.81 -9.53 11.23
CA SER A 46 -12.28 -10.86 11.50
C SER A 46 -11.14 -11.20 10.52
N SER A 47 -10.25 -12.11 10.88
CA SER A 47 -9.12 -12.49 10.01
C SER A 47 -9.56 -12.96 8.60
N PRO A 48 -10.62 -13.80 8.45
CA PRO A 48 -11.09 -14.20 7.13
C PRO A 48 -11.58 -13.01 6.28
N GLU A 49 -12.36 -12.12 6.85
CA GLU A 49 -12.86 -10.92 6.16
C GLU A 49 -11.73 -9.93 5.84
N HIS A 50 -10.74 -9.83 6.73
CA HIS A 50 -9.53 -9.03 6.54
C HIS A 50 -8.71 -9.53 5.35
N LEU A 51 -8.52 -10.84 5.21
CA LEU A 51 -7.84 -11.42 4.04
C LEU A 51 -8.68 -11.30 2.77
N ALA A 52 -9.99 -11.55 2.86
CA ALA A 52 -10.88 -11.47 1.71
C ALA A 52 -10.87 -10.09 1.07
N ARG A 53 -10.95 -9.03 1.88
CA ARG A 53 -10.97 -7.65 1.39
C ARG A 53 -9.64 -7.21 0.77
N HIS A 54 -8.49 -7.80 1.15
CA HIS A 54 -7.20 -7.47 0.53
C HIS A 54 -7.18 -7.79 -0.97
N ARG A 55 -8.02 -8.73 -1.45
CA ARG A 55 -8.17 -9.04 -2.89
C ARG A 55 -8.71 -7.88 -3.72
N LEU A 56 -9.35 -6.91 -3.08
CA LEU A 56 -9.85 -5.68 -3.69
C LEU A 56 -8.76 -4.62 -3.84
N ALA A 57 -7.60 -4.78 -3.18
CA ALA A 57 -6.47 -3.87 -3.36
C ALA A 57 -5.76 -4.16 -4.68
N ASP A 58 -5.35 -3.10 -5.35
CA ASP A 58 -4.57 -3.17 -6.59
C ASP A 58 -3.05 -3.25 -6.33
N LEU A 59 -2.60 -2.62 -5.24
CA LEU A 59 -1.20 -2.47 -4.87
C LEU A 59 -1.12 -2.22 -3.36
N PHE A 60 -0.28 -2.99 -2.68
CA PHE A 60 0.07 -2.73 -1.29
C PHE A 60 1.37 -1.90 -1.24
N LEU A 61 1.29 -0.69 -0.67
CA LEU A 61 2.44 0.17 -0.44
C LEU A 61 2.94 -0.01 0.98
N ASP A 62 4.16 -0.48 1.12
CA ASP A 62 4.81 -0.65 2.42
C ASP A 62 5.25 0.69 3.04
N THR A 63 5.52 0.69 4.34
CA THR A 63 5.95 1.85 5.13
C THR A 63 7.45 1.83 5.45
N LEU A 64 8.01 3.02 5.67
CA LEU A 64 9.41 3.26 6.01
C LEU A 64 9.52 4.13 7.27
N PRO A 65 10.57 3.98 8.09
CA PRO A 65 11.66 2.99 7.98
C PRO A 65 11.30 1.62 8.57
N TYR A 66 10.08 1.47 9.09
CA TYR A 66 9.55 0.24 9.67
C TYR A 66 8.55 -0.38 8.71
N ASN A 67 8.93 -1.52 8.12
CA ASN A 67 8.10 -2.21 7.13
C ASN A 67 6.90 -2.91 7.78
N ALA A 68 5.93 -3.23 6.95
CA ALA A 68 4.91 -4.22 7.21
C ALA A 68 5.57 -5.59 7.44
N HIS A 69 5.07 -6.28 8.46
CA HIS A 69 5.51 -7.62 8.83
C HIS A 69 4.39 -8.59 8.47
N THR A 70 3.49 -8.86 9.43
CA THR A 70 2.30 -9.70 9.23
C THR A 70 1.39 -9.19 8.12
N THR A 71 1.16 -7.87 8.04
CA THR A 71 0.32 -7.27 6.99
C THR A 71 0.90 -7.42 5.58
N ALA A 72 2.23 -7.48 5.43
CA ALA A 72 2.86 -7.78 4.14
C ALA A 72 2.63 -9.26 3.76
N SER A 73 2.75 -10.17 4.74
CA SER A 73 2.42 -11.59 4.54
C SER A 73 0.95 -11.79 4.16
N ASP A 74 0.02 -11.10 4.82
CA ASP A 74 -1.41 -11.14 4.51
C ASP A 74 -1.71 -10.63 3.11
N ALA A 75 -1.07 -9.54 2.68
CA ALA A 75 -1.20 -8.99 1.34
C ALA A 75 -0.68 -9.98 0.28
N LEU A 76 0.51 -10.57 0.48
CA LEU A 76 1.04 -11.60 -0.42
C LEU A 76 0.10 -12.81 -0.51
N TRP A 77 -0.45 -13.26 0.61
CA TRP A 77 -1.41 -14.36 0.65
C TRP A 77 -2.72 -14.03 -0.09
N ALA A 78 -3.19 -12.79 0.01
CA ALA A 78 -4.41 -12.34 -0.65
C ALA A 78 -4.21 -12.04 -2.16
N GLY A 79 -2.97 -11.83 -2.62
CA GLY A 79 -2.62 -11.66 -4.02
C GLY A 79 -2.29 -10.25 -4.55
N PRO A 80 -2.57 -9.10 -3.89
CA PRO A 80 -2.04 -7.83 -4.40
C PRO A 80 -0.50 -7.80 -4.37
N PRO A 81 0.16 -7.18 -5.36
CA PRO A 81 1.60 -6.96 -5.30
C PRO A 81 1.95 -6.08 -4.10
N VAL A 82 2.99 -6.47 -3.37
CA VAL A 82 3.57 -5.69 -2.26
C VAL A 82 4.80 -4.98 -2.75
N LEU A 83 4.81 -3.65 -2.68
CA LEU A 83 5.98 -2.83 -3.00
C LEU A 83 6.62 -2.31 -1.71
N THR A 84 7.91 -2.55 -1.52
CA THR A 84 8.66 -2.11 -0.34
C THR A 84 9.92 -1.33 -0.71
N CYS A 85 10.53 -0.67 0.27
CA CYS A 85 11.87 -0.12 0.19
C CYS A 85 12.69 -0.66 1.36
N ALA A 86 13.73 -1.42 1.06
CA ALA A 86 14.64 -1.95 2.07
C ALA A 86 15.48 -0.81 2.67
N GLY A 87 15.50 -0.74 4.00
CA GLY A 87 16.43 0.09 4.76
C GLY A 87 17.56 -0.75 5.37
N ASP A 88 18.32 -0.14 6.28
CA ASP A 88 19.53 -0.76 6.86
C ASP A 88 19.25 -1.55 8.16
N THR A 89 18.02 -1.52 8.66
CA THR A 89 17.63 -2.21 9.90
C THR A 89 16.92 -3.52 9.62
N PHE A 90 16.80 -4.39 10.63
CA PHE A 90 15.96 -5.59 10.52
C PHE A 90 14.51 -5.23 10.21
N ALA A 91 13.92 -4.29 10.98
CA ALA A 91 12.53 -3.87 10.82
C ALA A 91 12.26 -3.20 9.45
N GLY A 92 13.29 -2.61 8.84
CA GLY A 92 13.22 -2.03 7.49
C GLY A 92 13.51 -3.03 6.36
N ARG A 93 13.61 -4.34 6.63
CA ARG A 93 13.88 -5.37 5.61
C ARG A 93 12.92 -6.55 5.63
N VAL A 94 11.92 -6.57 6.51
CA VAL A 94 11.04 -7.75 6.66
C VAL A 94 10.21 -8.00 5.40
N ALA A 95 9.52 -6.99 4.87
CA ALA A 95 8.78 -7.14 3.61
C ALA A 95 9.71 -7.49 2.43
N GLY A 96 10.92 -6.92 2.41
CA GLY A 96 11.94 -7.27 1.41
C GLY A 96 12.34 -8.74 1.48
N SER A 97 12.54 -9.29 2.68
CA SER A 97 12.83 -10.71 2.90
C SER A 97 11.69 -11.60 2.42
N LEU A 98 10.44 -11.22 2.68
CA LEU A 98 9.27 -11.98 2.20
C LEU A 98 9.22 -12.01 0.67
N LEU A 99 9.42 -10.87 0.01
CA LEU A 99 9.42 -10.76 -1.45
C LEU A 99 10.53 -11.59 -2.11
N GLN A 100 11.72 -11.63 -1.51
CA GLN A 100 12.81 -12.52 -1.95
C GLN A 100 12.39 -13.99 -1.84
N ALA A 101 11.79 -14.39 -0.71
CA ALA A 101 11.38 -15.77 -0.48
C ALA A 101 10.29 -16.27 -1.44
N VAL A 102 9.39 -15.38 -1.90
CA VAL A 102 8.32 -15.72 -2.86
C VAL A 102 8.69 -15.45 -4.32
N GLY A 103 9.96 -15.10 -4.61
CA GLY A 103 10.46 -14.94 -5.97
C GLY A 103 10.03 -13.65 -6.68
N LEU A 104 9.80 -12.56 -5.93
CA LEU A 104 9.43 -11.24 -6.45
C LEU A 104 10.45 -10.13 -6.07
N PRO A 105 11.76 -10.32 -6.31
CA PRO A 105 12.79 -9.37 -5.91
C PRO A 105 12.66 -7.99 -6.56
N GLU A 106 12.01 -7.88 -7.72
CA GLU A 106 11.79 -6.64 -8.46
C GLU A 106 10.83 -5.65 -7.76
N LEU A 107 10.12 -6.11 -6.73
CA LEU A 107 9.26 -5.29 -5.88
C LEU A 107 9.98 -4.77 -4.63
N VAL A 108 11.28 -5.04 -4.49
CA VAL A 108 12.14 -4.48 -3.43
C VAL A 108 12.92 -3.30 -3.99
N THR A 109 12.71 -2.12 -3.44
CA THR A 109 13.46 -0.90 -3.80
C THR A 109 14.45 -0.51 -2.72
N PHE A 110 15.38 0.40 -3.04
CA PHE A 110 16.46 0.83 -2.13
C PHE A 110 16.56 2.36 -2.03
N SER A 111 15.56 3.08 -2.56
CA SER A 111 15.46 4.53 -2.40
C SER A 111 14.01 5.01 -2.53
N PRO A 112 13.65 6.14 -1.88
CA PRO A 112 12.31 6.72 -2.01
C PRO A 112 11.92 7.06 -3.46
N SER A 113 12.88 7.45 -4.29
CA SER A 113 12.65 7.78 -5.71
C SER A 113 12.38 6.52 -6.55
N ALA A 114 13.12 5.44 -6.31
CA ALA A 114 12.86 4.16 -6.97
C ALA A 114 11.50 3.58 -6.53
N HIS A 115 11.20 3.64 -5.23
CA HIS A 115 9.91 3.24 -4.67
C HIS A 115 8.75 3.98 -5.33
N GLU A 116 8.87 5.30 -5.50
CA GLU A 116 7.88 6.10 -6.21
C GLU A 116 7.69 5.66 -7.66
N SER A 117 8.79 5.54 -8.40
CA SER A 117 8.78 5.24 -9.83
C SER A 117 8.10 3.89 -10.10
N ILE A 118 8.45 2.87 -9.32
CA ILE A 118 7.82 1.55 -9.41
C ILE A 118 6.36 1.61 -8.97
N GLY A 119 6.05 2.30 -7.86
CA GLY A 119 4.68 2.44 -7.38
C GLY A 119 3.76 3.13 -8.39
N LEU A 120 4.24 4.17 -9.05
CA LEU A 120 3.51 4.86 -10.11
C LEU A 120 3.30 3.97 -11.35
N ARG A 121 4.31 3.20 -11.74
CA ARG A 121 4.21 2.23 -12.84
C ARG A 121 3.15 1.16 -12.55
N LEU A 122 3.14 0.59 -11.34
CA LEU A 122 2.19 -0.44 -10.92
C LEU A 122 0.76 0.14 -10.82
N ALA A 123 0.60 1.30 -10.18
CA ALA A 123 -0.71 1.94 -10.02
C ALA A 123 -1.37 2.29 -11.37
N ARG A 124 -0.58 2.69 -12.37
CA ARG A 124 -1.10 2.94 -13.73
C ARG A 124 -1.50 1.66 -14.47
N ARG A 125 -0.81 0.55 -14.22
CA ARG A 125 -1.14 -0.77 -14.82
C ARG A 125 -2.37 -1.40 -14.21
N ALA A 126 -2.60 -1.24 -12.90
CA ALA A 126 -3.81 -1.75 -12.25
C ALA A 126 -5.10 -1.27 -12.93
N ARG A 127 -5.12 0.00 -13.36
CA ARG A 127 -6.23 0.57 -14.13
C ARG A 127 -6.49 -0.15 -15.47
N ALA A 128 -5.46 -0.73 -16.09
CA ALA A 128 -5.59 -1.46 -17.36
C ALA A 128 -6.20 -2.86 -17.19
N PHE A 129 -6.21 -3.41 -15.97
CA PHE A 129 -6.74 -4.74 -15.65
C PHE A 129 -7.90 -4.68 -14.66
N ALA A 130 -8.68 -3.59 -14.64
CA ALA A 130 -9.84 -3.44 -13.77
C ALA A 130 -10.64 -4.75 -13.77
N LYS A 131 -10.60 -5.46 -12.63
CA LYS A 131 -11.22 -6.78 -12.50
C LYS A 131 -12.71 -6.61 -12.83
N PRO A 132 -13.30 -7.46 -13.70
CA PRO A 132 -14.72 -7.36 -13.99
C PRO A 132 -15.47 -7.40 -12.65
N ALA A 133 -16.41 -6.46 -12.48
CA ALA A 133 -17.30 -6.48 -11.33
C ALA A 133 -17.99 -7.86 -11.29
N ALA A 134 -17.77 -8.59 -10.20
CA ALA A 134 -18.46 -9.84 -9.94
C ALA A 134 -19.97 -9.58 -9.73
#